data_AF-A0A8C8UEC6-F1
#
_entry.id   AF-A0A8C8UEC6-F1
#
_cell.length_a   1.000
_cell.length_b   1.000
_cell.length_c   1.000
_cell.angle_alpha   90.00
_cell.angle_beta   90.00
_cell.angle_gamma   90.00
#
_symmetry.space_group_name_H-M   'P 1'
#
loop_
_entity.id
_entity.type
_entity.pdbx_description
1 polymer ?
#
loop_
_entity_poly.entity_id
_entity_poly.type
_entity_poly.pdbx_seq_one_letter_code
_entity_poly.pdbx_strand_id
1 'polypeptide(L)'
;QHSLCPDNPAQLLADSFLLNQCSHSMRYFHTIVSRPGLGEPRYMEVGYVDDTQFVRFDSDAETPRMEPRALWVEREGPEYWEEETRRAKGLEQTFRVGLRTLLGYYNQSEGEPPQSTVSIMAIIAVLVLLGAVAITGAVVAVVKMRRRNTGRKGQVWFSLSPF
;
A
#
# COMPACT_ATOMS: atom_id res chain seq x y z
N GLN A 1 -5.83 -10.27 48.32
CA GLN A 1 -6.24 -11.67 48.16
C GLN A 1 -7.70 -11.68 47.72
N HIS A 2 -7.96 -11.92 46.44
CA HIS A 2 -9.08 -12.74 46.02
C HIS A 2 -8.69 -13.36 44.68
N SER A 3 -8.55 -14.68 44.71
CA SER A 3 -8.18 -15.53 43.60
C SER A 3 -9.28 -15.47 42.56
N LEU A 4 -8.98 -15.02 41.34
CA LEU A 4 -9.85 -15.23 40.18
C LEU A 4 -9.35 -16.48 39.46
N CYS A 5 -9.49 -17.63 40.12
CA CYS A 5 -9.56 -18.90 39.40
C CYS A 5 -11.00 -19.03 38.90
N PRO A 6 -11.23 -19.28 37.60
CA PRO A 6 -12.58 -19.39 37.07
C PRO A 6 -13.20 -20.73 37.50
N ASP A 7 -14.25 -20.66 38.31
CA ASP A 7 -14.99 -21.83 38.81
C ASP A 7 -16.10 -22.31 37.85
N ASN A 8 -16.14 -21.82 36.60
CA ASN A 8 -17.18 -22.17 35.65
C ASN A 8 -16.64 -22.43 34.23
N PRO A 9 -16.83 -23.64 33.65
CA PRO A 9 -16.39 -23.94 32.29
C PRO A 9 -17.09 -23.12 31.20
N ALA A 10 -18.23 -22.48 31.48
CA ALA A 10 -18.87 -21.56 30.55
C ALA A 10 -18.15 -20.19 30.42
N GLN A 11 -17.38 -19.79 31.44
CA GLN A 11 -16.61 -18.54 31.42
C GLN A 11 -15.32 -18.66 30.61
N LEU A 12 -14.71 -19.84 30.56
CA LEU A 12 -13.55 -20.12 29.71
C LEU A 12 -13.86 -19.96 28.22
N LEU A 13 -15.08 -20.31 27.80
CA LEU A 13 -15.54 -20.10 26.43
C LEU A 13 -15.72 -18.60 26.13
N ALA A 14 -16.28 -17.83 27.07
CA ALA A 14 -16.43 -16.39 26.92
C ALA A 14 -15.06 -15.66 26.89
N ASP A 15 -14.11 -16.04 27.73
CA ASP A 15 -12.76 -15.46 27.74
C ASP A 15 -11.95 -15.86 26.49
N SER A 16 -12.10 -17.10 26.00
CA SER A 16 -11.50 -17.52 24.72
C SER A 16 -12.11 -16.81 23.51
N PHE A 17 -13.40 -16.46 23.58
CA PHE A 17 -14.11 -15.71 22.54
C PHE A 17 -13.71 -14.22 22.52
N LEU A 18 -13.33 -13.68 23.68
CA LEU A 18 -12.87 -12.29 23.83
C LEU A 18 -11.37 -12.16 23.49
N LEU A 19 -10.57 -13.20 23.69
CA LEU A 19 -9.15 -13.22 23.33
C LEU A 19 -8.90 -13.42 21.82
N ASN A 20 -9.89 -13.88 21.05
CA ASN A 20 -9.76 -14.09 19.60
C ASN A 20 -10.17 -12.87 18.73
N GLN A 21 -10.58 -11.75 19.35
CA GLN A 21 -11.01 -10.53 18.65
C GLN A 21 -9.97 -9.41 18.63
N CYS A 22 -8.73 -9.68 19.04
CA CYS A 22 -7.65 -8.67 19.09
C CYS A 22 -6.72 -8.69 17.88
N SER A 23 -7.20 -9.10 16.70
CA SER A 23 -6.45 -9.00 15.45
C SER A 23 -7.33 -8.33 14.41
N HIS A 24 -6.84 -7.23 13.86
CA HIS A 24 -7.45 -6.55 12.73
C HIS A 24 -6.67 -6.82 11.46
N SER A 25 -7.35 -6.95 10.34
CA SER A 25 -6.74 -7.13 9.02
C SER A 25 -7.21 -6.07 8.04
N MET A 26 -6.35 -5.69 7.10
CA MET A 26 -6.72 -4.84 5.97
C MET A 26 -6.36 -5.58 4.69
N ARG A 27 -7.30 -5.63 3.74
CA ARG A 27 -7.15 -6.37 2.49
C ARG A 27 -7.63 -5.53 1.32
N TYR A 28 -6.84 -5.53 0.24
CA TYR A 28 -7.22 -4.96 -1.04
C TYR A 28 -7.27 -6.05 -2.10
N PHE A 29 -8.35 -6.07 -2.87
CA PHE A 29 -8.52 -6.96 -4.01
C PHE A 29 -8.52 -6.12 -5.28
N HIS A 30 -7.55 -6.38 -6.15
CA HIS A 30 -7.43 -5.76 -7.45
C HIS A 30 -7.81 -6.79 -8.51
N THR A 31 -8.68 -6.41 -9.43
CA THR A 31 -9.17 -7.31 -10.47
C THR A 31 -9.20 -6.58 -11.79
N ILE A 32 -8.62 -7.17 -12.83
CA ILE A 32 -8.78 -6.73 -14.21
C ILE A 32 -9.40 -7.85 -15.03
N VAL A 33 -10.43 -7.52 -15.80
CA VAL A 33 -11.19 -8.49 -16.60
C VAL A 33 -11.19 -8.04 -18.06
N SER A 34 -10.61 -8.85 -18.95
CA SER A 34 -10.77 -8.66 -20.39
C SER A 34 -12.21 -8.96 -20.80
N ARG A 35 -12.76 -8.14 -21.70
CA ARG A 35 -14.12 -8.33 -22.23
C ARG A 35 -14.08 -8.24 -23.74
N PRO A 36 -14.06 -9.37 -24.45
CA PRO A 36 -14.10 -9.38 -25.91
C PRO A 36 -15.31 -8.61 -26.43
N GLY A 37 -15.09 -7.65 -27.32
CA GLY A 37 -16.16 -6.88 -27.98
C GLY A 37 -16.70 -5.66 -27.22
N LEU A 38 -16.30 -5.43 -25.96
CA LEU A 38 -16.75 -4.28 -25.16
C LEU A 38 -15.67 -3.20 -24.96
N GLY A 39 -14.55 -3.29 -25.69
CA GLY A 39 -13.46 -2.31 -25.66
C GLY A 39 -12.42 -2.60 -24.58
N GLU A 40 -12.16 -1.61 -23.71
CA GLU A 40 -11.10 -1.67 -22.70
C GLU A 40 -11.44 -2.65 -21.55
N PRO A 41 -10.43 -3.36 -20.99
CA PRO A 41 -10.64 -4.23 -19.83
C PRO A 41 -11.20 -3.46 -18.63
N ARG A 42 -12.10 -4.08 -17.86
CA ARG A 42 -12.62 -3.48 -16.64
C ARG A 42 -11.65 -3.70 -15.49
N TYR A 43 -11.27 -2.63 -14.80
CA TYR A 43 -10.51 -2.68 -13.55
C TYR A 43 -11.42 -2.37 -12.36
N MET A 44 -11.26 -3.15 -11.30
CA MET A 44 -11.96 -2.99 -10.02
C MET A 44 -10.97 -3.11 -8.87
N GLU A 45 -11.12 -2.25 -7.88
CA GLU A 45 -10.37 -2.30 -6.62
C GLU A 45 -11.35 -2.24 -5.46
N VAL A 46 -11.16 -3.12 -4.48
CA VAL A 46 -12.03 -3.20 -3.30
C VAL A 46 -11.17 -3.33 -2.05
N GLY A 47 -11.38 -2.43 -1.09
CA GLY A 47 -10.71 -2.44 0.21
C GLY A 47 -11.63 -2.91 1.33
N TYR A 48 -11.10 -3.77 2.19
CA TYR A 48 -11.73 -4.27 3.42
C TYR A 48 -10.87 -3.94 4.64
N VAL A 49 -11.52 -3.53 5.73
CA VAL A 49 -10.97 -3.61 7.08
C VAL A 49 -11.77 -4.68 7.80
N ASP A 50 -11.08 -5.69 8.29
CA ASP A 50 -11.63 -6.96 8.73
C ASP A 50 -12.47 -7.57 7.61
N ASP A 51 -13.78 -7.69 7.81
CA ASP A 51 -14.72 -8.15 6.78
C ASP A 51 -15.67 -7.03 6.30
N THR A 52 -15.37 -5.77 6.64
CA THR A 52 -16.16 -4.60 6.24
C THR A 52 -15.53 -3.90 5.05
N GLN A 53 -16.24 -3.86 3.92
CA GLN A 53 -15.83 -3.09 2.76
C GLN A 53 -15.87 -1.59 3.10
N PHE A 54 -14.77 -0.89 2.90
CA PHE A 54 -14.69 0.54 3.21
C PHE A 54 -14.43 1.42 2.00
N VAL A 55 -13.81 0.88 0.93
CA VAL A 55 -13.58 1.61 -0.32
C VAL A 55 -13.82 0.74 -1.54
N ARG A 56 -14.16 1.41 -2.66
CA ARG A 56 -14.28 0.78 -3.97
C ARG A 56 -13.88 1.74 -5.08
N PHE A 57 -13.17 1.23 -6.07
CA PHE A 57 -13.00 1.87 -7.38
C PHE A 57 -13.53 0.95 -8.46
N ASP A 58 -14.17 1.53 -9.48
CA ASP A 58 -14.70 0.82 -10.64
C ASP A 58 -14.43 1.63 -11.91
N SER A 59 -13.64 1.10 -12.85
CA SER A 59 -13.29 1.81 -14.09
C SER A 59 -14.48 2.00 -15.03
N ASP A 60 -15.54 1.19 -14.86
CA ASP A 60 -16.76 1.26 -15.67
C ASP A 60 -17.79 2.26 -15.14
N ALA A 61 -17.55 2.87 -13.98
CA ALA A 61 -18.44 3.91 -13.47
C ALA A 61 -18.45 5.12 -14.41
N GLU A 62 -19.58 5.84 -14.47
CA GLU A 62 -19.71 7.04 -15.33
C GLU A 62 -18.61 8.08 -15.04
N THR A 63 -18.25 8.24 -13.77
CA THR A 63 -17.10 9.03 -13.34
C THR A 63 -16.21 8.16 -12.45
N PRO A 64 -15.19 7.48 -13.01
CA PRO A 64 -14.33 6.60 -12.24
C PRO A 64 -13.56 7.35 -11.16
N ARG A 65 -13.90 7.06 -9.90
CA ARG A 65 -13.28 7.61 -8.68
C ARG A 65 -13.31 6.57 -7.56
N MET A 66 -12.45 6.77 -6.57
CA MET A 66 -12.53 6.01 -5.34
C MET A 66 -13.76 6.47 -4.55
N GLU A 67 -14.55 5.51 -4.08
CA GLU A 67 -15.79 5.79 -3.36
C GLU A 67 -15.76 5.19 -1.95
N PRO A 68 -16.27 5.92 -0.94
CA PRO A 68 -16.50 5.37 0.38
C PRO A 68 -17.59 4.29 0.34
N ARG A 69 -17.40 3.23 1.12
CA ARG A 69 -18.37 2.14 1.33
C ARG A 69 -18.73 1.93 2.80
N ALA A 70 -18.13 2.71 3.69
CA ALA A 70 -18.45 2.75 5.11
C ALA A 70 -18.47 4.19 5.63
N LEU A 71 -19.39 4.49 6.54
CA LEU A 71 -19.59 5.84 7.09
C LEU A 71 -18.33 6.42 7.75
N TRP A 72 -17.49 5.56 8.33
CA TRP A 72 -16.31 6.02 9.04
C TRP A 72 -15.20 6.53 8.12
N VAL A 73 -15.22 6.22 6.82
CA VAL A 73 -14.24 6.76 5.86
C VAL A 73 -14.75 8.03 5.17
N GLU A 74 -16.06 8.32 5.22
CA GLU A 74 -16.63 9.55 4.62
C GLU A 74 -16.09 10.84 5.26
N ARG A 75 -15.52 10.73 6.46
CA ARG A 75 -14.87 11.86 7.15
C ARG A 75 -13.55 12.31 6.49
N GLU A 76 -12.98 11.49 5.62
CA GLU A 76 -11.75 11.81 4.92
C GLU A 76 -11.94 12.98 3.95
N GLY A 77 -10.94 13.85 3.87
CA GLY A 77 -10.98 15.07 3.07
C GLY A 77 -10.93 14.80 1.55
N PRO A 78 -11.26 15.81 0.72
CA PRO A 78 -11.24 15.67 -0.74
C PRO A 78 -9.85 15.31 -1.28
N GLU A 79 -8.78 15.77 -0.63
CA GLU A 79 -7.38 15.48 -1.00
C GLU A 79 -7.08 13.97 -0.96
N TYR A 80 -7.57 13.27 0.08
CA TYR A 80 -7.44 11.81 0.20
C TYR A 80 -8.13 11.10 -0.96
N TRP A 81 -9.37 11.48 -1.27
CA TRP A 81 -10.14 10.87 -2.35
C TRP A 81 -9.53 11.12 -3.72
N GLU A 82 -8.97 12.31 -3.96
CA GLU A 82 -8.25 12.64 -5.19
C GLU A 82 -6.97 11.81 -5.34
N GLU A 83 -6.20 11.66 -4.26
CA GLU A 83 -4.99 10.84 -4.25
C GLU A 83 -5.31 9.36 -4.50
N GLU A 84 -6.27 8.80 -3.77
CA GLU A 84 -6.70 7.41 -3.92
C GLU A 84 -7.27 7.14 -5.31
N THR A 85 -8.03 8.09 -5.87
CA THR A 85 -8.52 8.00 -7.25
C THR A 85 -7.37 8.01 -8.26
N ARG A 86 -6.37 8.88 -8.07
CA ARG A 86 -5.20 8.96 -8.94
C ARG A 86 -4.38 7.67 -8.86
N ARG A 87 -4.22 7.11 -7.66
CA ARG A 87 -3.54 5.84 -7.40
C ARG A 87 -4.26 4.69 -8.11
N ALA A 88 -5.57 4.58 -7.94
CA ALA A 88 -6.39 3.54 -8.60
C ALA A 88 -6.31 3.62 -10.13
N LYS A 89 -6.36 4.84 -10.72
CA LYS A 89 -6.15 5.04 -12.17
C LYS A 89 -4.75 4.62 -12.63
N GLY A 90 -3.71 4.85 -11.81
CA GLY A 90 -2.35 4.36 -12.10
C GLY A 90 -2.25 2.83 -12.07
N LEU A 91 -2.93 2.19 -11.12
CA LEU A 91 -3.02 0.73 -11.05
C LEU A 91 -3.79 0.15 -12.23
N GLU A 92 -4.93 0.73 -12.61
CA GLU A 92 -5.68 0.33 -13.81
C GLU A 92 -4.77 0.26 -15.04
N GLN A 93 -3.96 1.29 -15.29
CA GLN A 93 -3.03 1.32 -16.42
C GLN A 93 -1.96 0.22 -16.33
N THR A 94 -1.44 -0.01 -15.13
CA THR A 94 -0.45 -1.06 -14.87
C THR A 94 -1.02 -2.45 -15.13
N PHE A 95 -2.21 -2.73 -14.60
CA PHE A 95 -2.93 -3.99 -14.80
C PHE A 95 -3.30 -4.18 -16.27
N ARG A 96 -3.66 -3.11 -16.98
CA ARG A 96 -3.96 -3.16 -18.42
C ARG A 96 -2.77 -3.61 -19.24
N VAL A 97 -1.60 -3.02 -19.00
CA VAL A 97 -0.35 -3.43 -19.66
C VAL A 97 -0.03 -4.89 -19.29
N GLY A 98 -0.09 -5.23 -17.99
CA GLY A 98 0.15 -6.58 -17.51
C GLY A 98 -0.76 -7.62 -18.15
N LEU A 99 -2.07 -7.33 -18.28
CA LEU A 99 -3.03 -8.21 -18.92
C LEU A 99 -2.73 -8.42 -20.41
N ARG A 100 -2.39 -7.36 -21.16
CA ARG A 100 -1.99 -7.48 -22.57
C ARG A 100 -0.73 -8.34 -22.74
N THR A 101 0.24 -8.14 -21.85
CA THR A 101 1.47 -8.93 -21.81
C THR A 101 1.18 -10.40 -21.50
N LEU A 102 0.36 -10.70 -20.48
CA LEU A 102 -0.03 -12.07 -20.13
C LEU A 102 -0.80 -12.75 -21.27
N LEU A 103 -1.75 -12.06 -21.89
CA LEU A 103 -2.46 -12.59 -23.07
C LEU A 103 -1.49 -12.92 -24.22
N GLY A 104 -0.46 -12.09 -24.43
CA GLY A 104 0.62 -12.38 -25.38
C GLY A 104 1.39 -13.65 -25.04
N TYR A 105 1.86 -13.79 -23.79
CA TYR A 105 2.62 -14.97 -23.35
C TYR A 105 1.83 -16.27 -23.47
N TYR A 106 0.56 -16.28 -23.04
CA TYR A 106 -0.24 -17.50 -23.04
C TYR A 106 -0.86 -17.83 -24.41
N ASN A 107 -0.86 -16.88 -25.35
CA ASN A 107 -1.32 -17.10 -26.74
C ASN A 107 -0.16 -17.34 -27.72
N GLN A 108 1.03 -17.70 -27.21
CA GLN A 108 2.19 -18.07 -28.02
C GLN A 108 2.31 -19.60 -28.16
N SER A 109 1.69 -20.12 -29.23
CA SER A 109 2.19 -21.31 -29.93
C SER A 109 2.70 -20.88 -31.31
N GLU A 110 3.91 -20.29 -31.35
CA GLU A 110 4.92 -20.43 -32.40
C GLU A 110 6.10 -19.50 -32.06
N GLY A 111 7.32 -20.04 -32.20
CA GLY A 111 8.50 -19.60 -31.46
C GLY A 111 9.07 -18.24 -31.85
N GLU A 112 9.07 -17.30 -30.90
CA GLU A 112 10.14 -16.33 -30.66
C GLU A 112 9.89 -15.64 -29.30
N PRO A 113 10.91 -15.40 -28.45
CA PRO A 113 10.73 -14.65 -27.22
C PRO A 113 10.52 -13.16 -27.55
N PRO A 114 9.45 -12.50 -27.07
CA PRO A 114 9.16 -11.12 -27.45
C PRO A 114 10.16 -10.14 -26.82
N GLN A 115 10.67 -9.22 -27.65
CA GLN A 115 11.64 -8.16 -27.27
C GLN A 115 11.17 -7.28 -26.09
N SER A 116 9.86 -7.22 -25.84
CA SER A 116 9.25 -6.48 -24.72
C SER A 116 9.55 -7.07 -23.35
N THR A 117 9.88 -8.37 -23.25
CA THR A 117 10.28 -8.99 -21.99
C THR A 117 11.57 -8.37 -21.48
N VAL A 118 12.52 -8.10 -22.37
CA VAL A 118 13.80 -7.46 -22.02
C VAL A 118 13.55 -6.02 -21.58
N SER A 119 12.70 -5.26 -22.28
CA SER A 119 12.38 -3.88 -21.89
C SER A 119 11.60 -3.80 -20.57
N ILE A 120 10.64 -4.68 -20.30
CA ILE A 120 9.85 -4.68 -19.06
C ILE A 120 10.71 -5.16 -17.87
N MET A 121 11.47 -6.24 -18.04
CA MET A 121 12.42 -6.69 -17.01
C MET A 121 13.52 -5.64 -16.78
N ALA A 122 13.93 -4.91 -17.81
CA ALA A 122 14.86 -3.78 -17.68
C ALA A 122 14.23 -2.62 -16.89
N ILE A 123 12.97 -2.26 -17.15
CA ILE A 123 12.27 -1.20 -16.40
C ILE A 123 12.08 -1.61 -14.93
N ILE A 124 11.64 -2.84 -14.66
CA ILE A 124 11.50 -3.36 -13.29
C ILE A 124 12.87 -3.41 -12.59
N ALA A 125 13.92 -3.89 -13.27
CA ALA A 125 15.27 -3.89 -12.71
C ALA A 125 15.79 -2.47 -12.42
N VAL A 126 15.53 -1.50 -13.31
CA VAL A 126 15.88 -0.09 -13.10
C VAL A 126 15.10 0.48 -11.91
N LEU A 127 13.82 0.20 -11.77
CA LEU A 127 13.01 0.67 -10.63
C LEU A 127 13.48 0.05 -9.31
N VAL A 128 13.84 -1.23 -9.28
CA VAL A 128 14.40 -1.92 -8.10
C VAL A 128 15.78 -1.34 -7.73
N LEU A 129 16.65 -1.11 -8.72
CA LEU A 129 17.97 -0.50 -8.51
C LEU A 129 17.85 0.94 -8.01
N LEU A 130 17.00 1.76 -8.64
CA LEU A 130 16.76 3.14 -8.22
C LEU A 130 16.13 3.19 -6.82
N GLY A 131 15.21 2.28 -6.51
CA GLY A 131 14.62 2.14 -5.18
C GLY A 131 15.67 1.79 -4.11
N ALA A 132 16.55 0.81 -4.38
CA ALA A 132 17.63 0.43 -3.47
C ALA A 132 18.65 1.57 -3.27
N VAL A 133 19.03 2.29 -4.33
CA VAL A 133 19.97 3.43 -4.26
C VAL A 133 19.35 4.61 -3.49
N ALA A 134 18.06 4.90 -3.70
CA ALA A 134 17.36 5.94 -2.96
C ALA A 134 17.27 5.62 -1.45
N ILE A 135 16.97 4.37 -1.10
CA ILE A 135 16.94 3.93 0.30
C ILE A 135 18.33 4.00 0.93
N THR A 136 19.38 3.55 0.22
CA THR A 136 20.76 3.59 0.73
C THR A 136 21.25 5.03 0.92
N GLY A 137 20.94 5.92 -0.03
CA GLY A 137 21.24 7.35 0.07
C GLY A 137 20.52 8.04 1.23
N ALA A 138 19.24 7.72 1.45
CA ALA A 138 18.46 8.24 2.56
C ALA A 138 19.02 7.79 3.92
N VAL A 139 19.38 6.51 4.07
CA VAL A 139 19.98 5.98 5.29
C VAL A 139 21.33 6.64 5.58
N VAL A 140 22.19 6.80 4.57
CA VAL A 140 23.49 7.50 4.73
C VAL A 140 23.28 8.97 5.11
N ALA A 141 22.33 9.66 4.49
CA ALA A 141 22.00 11.03 4.83
C ALA A 141 21.49 11.16 6.28
N VAL A 142 20.58 10.27 6.71
CA VAL A 142 20.06 10.21 8.08
C VAL A 142 21.16 9.89 9.08
N VAL A 143 22.05 8.93 8.80
CA VAL A 143 23.19 8.60 9.67
C VAL A 143 24.17 9.77 9.77
N LYS A 144 24.49 10.43 8.65
CA LYS A 144 25.38 11.60 8.64
C LYS A 144 24.75 12.79 9.38
N MET A 145 23.44 12.96 9.27
CA MET A 145 22.67 13.97 10.01
C MET A 145 22.61 13.64 11.50
N ARG A 146 22.40 12.37 11.86
CA ARG A 146 22.46 11.87 13.24
C ARG A 146 23.85 12.06 13.85
N ARG A 147 24.92 11.81 13.09
CA ARG A 147 26.32 12.01 13.49
C ARG A 147 26.67 13.49 13.70
N ARG A 148 26.05 14.40 12.94
CA ARG A 148 26.22 15.85 13.13
C ARG A 148 25.40 16.40 14.30
N ASN A 149 24.26 15.80 14.65
CA ASN A 149 23.37 16.33 15.69
C ASN A 149 23.77 15.94 17.13
N THR A 150 24.69 14.98 17.30
CA THR A 150 25.27 14.63 18.62
C THR A 150 26.42 15.54 19.07
N GLY A 151 26.76 16.59 18.30
CA GLY A 151 27.91 17.46 18.54
C GLY A 151 27.58 18.95 18.71
N ARG A 152 26.44 19.30 19.32
CA ARG A 152 26.12 20.71 19.65
C ARG A 152 25.55 20.85 21.06
N LYS A 153 26.38 20.57 22.06
CA LYS A 153 26.29 21.20 23.39
C LYS A 153 27.61 21.88 23.70
N GLY A 154 27.52 23.18 23.95
CA GLY A 154 28.55 23.99 24.63
C GLY A 154 29.40 24.82 23.70
N GLN A 155 29.05 26.11 23.55
CA GLN A 155 29.91 27.30 23.66
C GLN A 155 28.98 28.50 23.97
N VAL A 156 28.83 28.88 25.24
CA VAL A 156 29.51 29.99 25.96
C VAL A 156 29.14 31.38 25.40
N TRP A 157 28.40 32.15 26.20
CA TRP A 157 28.34 33.62 26.13
C TRP A 157 28.98 34.21 27.40
N PHE A 158 30.14 34.83 27.17
CA PHE A 158 30.81 35.94 27.86
C PHE A 158 30.22 36.54 29.16
N SER A 159 31.11 36.80 30.13
CA SER A 159 31.31 38.15 30.69
C SER A 159 32.61 38.28 31.53
N LEU A 160 33.55 39.06 30.98
CA LEU A 160 34.44 40.08 31.59
C LEU A 160 35.27 39.79 32.86
N SER A 161 36.60 39.68 32.63
CA SER A 161 37.71 40.55 33.08
C SER A 161 37.97 40.86 34.57
N PRO A 162 39.24 41.20 34.93
CA PRO A 162 39.85 40.87 36.22
C PRO A 162 39.90 42.06 37.20
N PHE A 163 39.84 41.75 38.50
CA PHE A 163 40.62 42.34 39.60
C PHE A 163 40.60 41.38 40.79
#